data_AF-A0AAP2VHY7-F1
#
_entry.id   AF-A0AAP2VHY7-F1
#
_cell.length_a   1.000
_cell.length_b   1.000
_cell.length_c   1.000
_cell.angle_alpha   90.00
_cell.angle_beta   90.00
_cell.angle_gamma   90.00
#
_symmetry.space_group_name_H-M   'P 1'
#
loop_
_entity.id
_entity.type
_entity.pdbx_description
1 polymer ?
#
loop_
_entity_poly.entity_id
_entity_poly.type
_entity_poly.pdbx_seq_one_letter_code
_entity_poly.pdbx_strand_id
1 'polypeptide(L)'
;MRKIRDIDIPEKNKMDNIFTICYSRQEANEIGHFIMSKGYEGVQNDSYRYCDLMIQATLKEAVRHHENCIYVGVSGCQMIVSRTKRGLRRKGLKYIEKKRLFYNLLKNYRLTIKSKLT
;
A
#
# COMPACT_ATOMS: atom_id res chain seq x y z
N MET A 1 37.66 -0.26 -11.58
CA MET A 1 36.43 0.30 -10.98
C MET A 1 35.24 -0.57 -11.37
N ARG A 2 34.62 -1.29 -10.43
CA ARG A 2 33.42 -2.10 -10.71
C ARG A 2 32.23 -1.14 -10.82
N LYS A 3 31.69 -0.98 -12.03
CA LYS A 3 30.39 -0.33 -12.25
C LYS A 3 29.37 -0.99 -11.31
N ILE A 4 28.71 -0.16 -10.51
CA ILE A 4 27.58 -0.56 -9.68
C ILE A 4 26.58 -1.17 -10.64
N ARG A 5 26.43 -2.49 -10.56
CA ARG A 5 25.53 -3.26 -11.41
C ARG A 5 24.15 -2.65 -11.26
N ASP A 6 23.57 -2.30 -12.38
CA ASP A 6 22.15 -2.06 -12.54
C ASP A 6 21.44 -3.14 -11.73
N ILE A 7 20.84 -2.72 -10.61
CA ILE A 7 19.95 -3.57 -9.86
C ILE A 7 18.82 -3.83 -10.84
N ASP A 8 18.74 -5.05 -11.35
CA ASP A 8 17.64 -5.54 -12.18
C ASP A 8 16.33 -5.26 -11.43
N ILE A 9 15.74 -4.08 -11.65
CA ILE A 9 14.39 -3.76 -11.24
C ILE A 9 13.53 -4.58 -12.19
N PRO A 10 12.86 -5.64 -11.72
CA PRO A 10 12.21 -6.57 -12.62
C PRO A 10 11.16 -5.82 -13.44
N GLU A 11 11.40 -5.75 -14.73
CA GLU A 11 10.47 -5.22 -15.71
C GLU A 11 9.33 -6.23 -15.88
N LYS A 12 8.38 -6.19 -14.95
CA LYS A 12 7.08 -6.82 -15.11
C LYS A 12 6.06 -6.03 -14.33
N ASN A 13 5.04 -5.55 -15.06
CA ASN A 13 3.86 -4.83 -14.59
C ASN A 13 3.07 -5.57 -13.49
N LYS A 14 3.67 -5.71 -12.31
CA LYS A 14 2.93 -5.93 -11.07
C LYS A 14 2.47 -4.56 -10.65
N MET A 15 1.23 -4.22 -10.99
CA MET A 15 0.52 -3.21 -10.19
C MET A 15 0.75 -3.56 -8.72
N ASP A 16 1.22 -2.59 -7.95
CA ASP A 16 1.83 -2.83 -6.65
C ASP A 16 0.84 -3.59 -5.75
N ASN A 17 1.16 -4.86 -5.46
CA ASN A 17 0.41 -5.73 -4.57
C ASN A 17 1.17 -5.85 -3.26
N ILE A 18 1.34 -4.72 -2.57
CA ILE A 18 2.15 -4.61 -1.36
C ILE A 18 1.35 -4.00 -0.22
N PHE A 19 1.68 -4.39 1.00
CA PHE A 19 1.07 -3.81 2.20
C PHE A 19 2.07 -3.72 3.33
N THR A 20 1.79 -2.84 4.27
CA THR A 20 2.57 -2.63 5.50
C THR A 20 1.64 -2.58 6.71
N ILE A 21 2.22 -2.63 7.90
CA ILE A 21 1.51 -2.59 9.17
C ILE A 21 1.35 -1.13 9.64
N CYS A 22 0.22 -0.84 10.28
CA CYS A 22 -0.06 0.42 10.96
C CYS A 22 -0.62 0.13 12.35
N TYR A 23 -0.24 0.93 13.34
CA TYR A 23 -0.65 0.81 14.74
C TYR A 23 -1.59 1.93 15.19
N SER A 24 -1.77 2.96 14.36
CA SER A 24 -2.67 4.08 14.67
C SER A 24 -3.44 4.54 13.44
N ARG A 25 -4.55 5.26 13.68
CA ARG A 25 -5.32 5.93 12.62
C ARG A 25 -4.49 6.98 11.90
N GLN A 26 -3.68 7.76 12.63
CA GLN A 26 -2.83 8.79 12.04
C GLN A 26 -1.84 8.19 11.05
N GLU A 27 -1.11 7.15 11.47
CA GLU A 27 -0.15 6.44 10.62
C GLU A 27 -0.80 5.81 9.40
N ALA A 28 -1.96 5.16 9.58
CA ALA A 28 -2.72 4.59 8.47
C ALA A 28 -3.19 5.67 7.49
N ASN A 29 -3.56 6.85 8.00
CA ASN A 29 -3.99 7.96 7.18
C ASN A 29 -2.84 8.62 6.42
N GLU A 30 -1.68 8.80 7.04
CA GLU A 30 -0.47 9.27 6.37
C GLU A 30 -0.10 8.38 5.19
N ILE A 31 -0.14 7.05 5.40
CA ILE A 31 0.11 6.07 4.35
C ILE A 31 -0.95 6.13 3.25
N GLY A 32 -2.23 6.20 3.62
CA GLY A 32 -3.33 6.29 2.66
C GLY A 32 -3.23 7.54 1.78
N HIS A 33 -3.02 8.72 2.37
CA HIS A 33 -2.85 9.97 1.64
C HIS A 33 -1.63 9.89 0.71
N PHE A 34 -0.53 9.30 1.18
CA PHE A 34 0.63 9.09 0.34
C PHE A 34 0.31 8.19 -0.87
N ILE A 35 -0.38 7.06 -0.67
CA ILE A 35 -0.80 6.16 -1.75
C ILE A 35 -1.62 6.94 -2.80
N MET A 36 -2.65 7.66 -2.36
CA MET A 36 -3.49 8.43 -3.28
C MET A 36 -2.72 9.56 -3.99
N SER A 37 -1.75 10.19 -3.32
CA SER A 37 -0.88 11.20 -3.96
C SER A 37 -0.06 10.67 -5.15
N LYS A 38 0.10 9.34 -5.27
CA LYS A 38 0.78 8.69 -6.39
C LYS A 38 -0.14 8.32 -7.55
N GLY A 39 -1.45 8.55 -7.43
CA GLY A 39 -2.45 8.22 -8.45
C GLY A 39 -3.05 6.82 -8.29
N TYR A 40 -2.96 6.24 -7.10
CA TYR A 40 -3.75 5.08 -6.73
C TYR A 40 -5.17 5.50 -6.38
N GLU A 41 -6.14 4.67 -6.77
CA GLU A 41 -7.56 4.83 -6.52
C GLU A 41 -7.91 4.54 -5.06
N GLY A 42 -8.96 5.20 -4.59
CA GLY A 42 -9.52 4.97 -3.26
C GLY A 42 -10.31 3.67 -3.18
N VAL A 43 -10.78 3.32 -1.97
CA VAL A 43 -11.64 2.13 -1.79
C VAL A 43 -12.98 2.29 -2.55
N GLN A 44 -13.51 3.53 -2.67
CA GLN A 44 -14.70 3.87 -3.47
C GLN A 44 -14.66 5.35 -3.95
N ASN A 45 -14.99 5.60 -5.22
CA ASN A 45 -15.13 6.93 -5.86
C ASN A 45 -13.92 7.87 -5.74
N ASP A 46 -12.70 7.33 -5.60
CA ASP A 46 -11.45 8.10 -5.41
C ASP A 46 -11.49 9.17 -4.31
N SER A 47 -12.44 9.04 -3.37
CA SER A 47 -12.54 9.95 -2.24
C SER A 47 -11.81 9.36 -1.04
N TYR A 48 -10.86 10.13 -0.51
CA TYR A 48 -10.14 9.76 0.71
C TYR A 48 -11.08 9.52 1.90
N ARG A 49 -12.27 10.15 1.90
CA ARG A 49 -13.28 10.00 2.96
C ARG A 49 -13.66 8.54 3.18
N TYR A 50 -13.82 7.75 2.12
CA TYR A 50 -14.15 6.33 2.25
C TYR A 50 -12.96 5.51 2.75
N CYS A 51 -11.74 5.88 2.36
CA CYS A 51 -10.52 5.25 2.89
C CYS A 51 -10.40 5.45 4.41
N ASP A 52 -10.62 6.68 4.91
CA ASP A 52 -10.59 6.96 6.35
C ASP A 52 -11.71 6.22 7.11
N LEU A 53 -12.93 6.14 6.56
CA LEU A 53 -14.01 5.34 7.15
C LEU A 53 -13.62 3.85 7.26
N MET A 54 -12.99 3.29 6.22
CA MET A 54 -12.50 1.91 6.23
C MET A 54 -11.37 1.69 7.24
N ILE A 55 -10.44 2.64 7.38
CA ILE A 55 -9.40 2.63 8.41
C ILE A 55 -10.03 2.61 9.80
N GLN A 56 -10.98 3.52 10.06
CA GLN A 56 -11.69 3.60 11.34
C GLN A 56 -12.43 2.30 11.66
N ALA A 57 -13.20 1.78 10.72
CA ALA A 57 -13.94 0.53 10.90
C ALA A 57 -13.00 -0.65 11.19
N THR A 58 -11.89 -0.76 10.45
CA THR A 58 -10.92 -1.85 10.62
C THR A 58 -10.20 -1.76 11.96
N LEU A 59 -9.84 -0.56 12.42
CA LEU A 59 -9.25 -0.36 13.75
C LEU A 59 -10.23 -0.75 14.86
N LYS A 60 -11.50 -0.38 14.74
CA LYS A 60 -12.55 -0.78 15.70
C LYS A 60 -12.71 -2.29 15.77
N GLU A 61 -12.68 -2.97 14.62
CA GLU A 61 -12.68 -4.43 14.55
C GLU A 61 -11.40 -5.05 15.13
N ALA A 62 -10.22 -4.47 14.90
CA ALA A 62 -8.96 -4.95 15.48
C ALA A 62 -9.01 -4.94 17.02
N VAL A 63 -9.48 -3.83 17.61
CA VAL A 63 -9.64 -3.71 19.06
C VAL A 63 -10.61 -4.77 19.61
N ARG A 64 -11.73 -5.03 18.92
CA ARG A 64 -12.68 -6.09 19.30
C ARG A 64 -12.07 -7.49 19.31
N HIS A 65 -11.03 -7.71 18.52
CA HIS A 65 -10.28 -8.97 18.45
C HIS A 65 -8.97 -8.95 19.27
N HIS A 66 -8.78 -7.97 20.15
CA HIS A 66 -7.57 -7.80 20.96
C HIS A 66 -6.29 -7.62 20.13
N GLU A 67 -6.42 -7.06 18.93
CA GLU A 67 -5.31 -6.69 18.06
C GLU A 67 -5.07 -5.18 18.14
N ASN A 68 -3.80 -4.76 18.08
CA ASN A 68 -3.38 -3.36 18.16
C ASN A 68 -2.89 -2.80 16.82
N CYS A 69 -3.14 -3.51 15.72
CA CYS A 69 -2.65 -3.14 14.41
C CYS A 69 -3.65 -3.46 13.31
N ILE A 70 -3.46 -2.75 12.20
CA ILE A 70 -4.12 -3.02 10.92
C ILE A 70 -3.06 -3.03 9.83
N TYR A 71 -3.47 -3.41 8.63
CA TYR A 71 -2.62 -3.47 7.46
C TYR A 71 -3.20 -2.57 6.37
N VAL A 72 -2.34 -1.71 5.83
CA VAL A 72 -2.68 -0.78 4.75
C VAL A 72 -1.75 -1.03 3.58
N GLY A 73 -2.27 -0.96 2.37
CA GLY A 73 -1.48 -1.25 1.19
C GLY A 73 -2.21 -0.90 -0.09
N VAL A 74 -1.71 -1.50 -1.16
CA VAL A 74 -2.25 -1.42 -2.51
C VAL A 74 -2.44 -2.82 -3.04
N SER A 75 -3.53 -3.01 -3.75
CA SER A 75 -3.82 -4.21 -4.53
C SER A 75 -4.24 -3.73 -5.92
N GLY A 76 -3.40 -3.94 -6.92
CA GLY A 76 -3.63 -3.31 -8.21
C GLY A 76 -3.42 -1.80 -8.14
N CYS A 77 -4.36 -1.04 -8.70
CA CYS A 77 -4.40 0.42 -8.61
C CYS A 77 -5.15 0.93 -7.37
N GLN A 78 -5.66 0.04 -6.49
CA GLN A 78 -6.56 0.42 -5.42
C GLN A 78 -5.93 0.33 -4.03
N MET A 79 -6.17 1.33 -3.18
CA MET A 79 -5.86 1.26 -1.76
C MET A 79 -6.68 0.17 -1.07
N ILE A 80 -6.03 -0.58 -0.19
CA ILE A 80 -6.66 -1.61 0.63
C ILE A 80 -6.37 -1.41 2.11
N VAL A 81 -7.33 -1.83 2.94
CA VAL A 81 -7.23 -1.88 4.40
C VAL A 81 -7.70 -3.25 4.87
N SER A 82 -6.97 -3.88 5.78
CA SER A 82 -7.33 -5.20 6.32
C SER A 82 -6.84 -5.33 7.75
N ARG A 83 -7.60 -6.07 8.57
CA ARG A 83 -7.19 -6.46 9.90
C ARG A 83 -6.15 -7.59 9.90
N THR A 84 -6.21 -8.51 8.92
CA THR A 84 -5.41 -9.74 8.96
C THR A 84 -4.28 -9.80 7.93
N LYS A 85 -3.04 -9.98 8.40
CA LYS A 85 -1.86 -10.23 7.55
C LYS A 85 -2.01 -11.50 6.71
N ARG A 86 -2.49 -12.57 7.33
CA ARG A 86 -2.66 -13.88 6.69
C ARG A 86 -3.65 -13.81 5.52
N GLY A 87 -4.74 -13.06 5.68
CA GLY A 87 -5.73 -12.85 4.62
C GLY A 87 -5.12 -12.18 3.39
N LEU A 88 -4.33 -11.12 3.59
CA LEU A 88 -3.65 -10.41 2.50
C LEU A 88 -2.60 -11.28 1.80
N ARG A 89 -1.83 -12.08 2.54
CA ARG A 89 -0.85 -13.01 1.94
C ARG A 89 -1.51 -14.08 1.08
N ARG A 90 -2.67 -14.61 1.49
CA ARG A 90 -3.45 -15.57 0.68
C ARG A 90 -3.95 -14.98 -0.63
N LYS A 91 -4.21 -13.67 -0.67
CA LYS A 91 -4.55 -12.92 -1.90
C LYS A 91 -3.33 -12.60 -2.78
N GLY A 92 -2.12 -13.06 -2.41
CA GLY A 92 -0.91 -12.87 -3.19
C GLY A 92 -0.18 -11.54 -2.94
N LEU A 93 -0.60 -10.75 -1.96
CA LEU A 93 0.09 -9.50 -1.63
C LEU A 93 1.35 -9.75 -0.81
N LYS A 94 2.38 -8.92 -1.05
CA LYS A 94 3.67 -8.98 -0.38
C LYS A 94 3.72 -8.00 0.79
N TYR A 95 4.04 -8.52 1.97
CA TYR A 95 4.26 -7.69 3.16
C TYR A 95 5.61 -6.98 3.09
N ILE A 96 5.61 -5.67 3.34
CA ILE A 96 6.79 -4.84 3.45
C ILE A 96 6.88 -4.29 4.87
N GLU A 97 7.82 -4.83 5.65
CA GLU A 97 8.00 -4.47 7.05
C GLU A 97 8.64 -3.09 7.22
N LYS A 98 9.68 -2.80 6.44
CA LYS A 98 10.39 -1.52 6.50
C LYS A 98 9.58 -0.44 5.76
N LYS A 99 8.94 0.47 6.50
CA LYS A 99 8.13 1.58 5.93
C LYS A 99 8.87 2.38 4.85
N ARG A 100 10.15 2.70 5.06
CA ARG A 100 10.95 3.42 4.05
C ARG A 100 10.98 2.69 2.70
N LEU A 101 11.10 1.37 2.72
CA LEU A 101 11.07 0.56 1.51
C LEU A 101 9.68 0.56 0.89
N PHE A 102 8.63 0.46 1.70
CA PHE A 102 7.24 0.54 1.25
C PHE A 102 6.97 1.84 0.47
N TYR A 103 7.33 2.99 1.04
CA TYR A 103 7.19 4.29 0.37
C TYR A 103 8.00 4.38 -0.92
N ASN A 104 9.23 3.83 -0.95
CA ASN A 104 10.08 3.87 -2.13
C ASN A 104 9.53 3.03 -3.28
N LEU A 105 8.93 1.86 -3.00
CA LEU A 105 8.32 1.02 -4.02
C LEU A 105 7.15 1.74 -4.71
N LEU A 106 6.30 2.41 -3.93
CA LEU A 106 5.14 3.16 -4.44
C LEU A 106 5.48 4.46 -5.17
N LYS A 107 6.66 5.07 -4.90
CA LYS A 107 7.06 6.34 -5.54
C LYS A 107 7.18 6.22 -7.06
N ASN A 108 7.56 5.04 -7.56
CA ASN A 108 7.92 4.86 -8.97
C ASN A 108 6.72 4.62 -9.89
N TYR A 109 5.51 4.44 -9.33
CA TYR A 109 4.30 4.12 -10.09
C TYR A 109 4.02 5.09 -11.25
N ARG A 110 4.14 6.41 -11.03
CA ARG A 110 3.89 7.43 -12.06
C ARG A 110 4.90 7.43 -13.21
N LEU A 111 6.14 7.01 -12.96
CA LEU A 111 7.18 6.93 -14.00
C LEU A 111 6.87 5.80 -14.98
N THR A 112 6.35 4.68 -14.47
CA THR A 112 5.98 3.49 -15.25
C THR A 112 4.76 3.70 -16.16
N ILE A 113 3.85 4.62 -15.84
CA ILE A 113 2.72 4.96 -16.73
C ILE A 113 3.19 5.82 -17.90
N LYS A 114 4.04 6.83 -17.64
CA LYS A 114 4.52 7.75 -18.69
C LYS A 114 5.38 7.03 -19.74
N SER A 115 6.23 6.08 -19.33
CA SER A 115 7.09 5.33 -20.25
C SER A 115 6.36 4.36 -21.18
N LYS A 116 5.07 4.11 -20.95
CA LYS A 116 4.24 3.24 -21.81
C LYS A 116 3.39 3.99 -22.82
N LEU A 117 3.26 5.31 -22.65
CA LEU A 117 2.46 6.18 -23.52
C LEU A 117 3.32 6.92 -24.57
N THR A 118 4.63 6.66 -24.58
CA THR A 118 5.64 7.15 -25.54
C THR A 118 6.27 5.96 -26.25
#